data_AF-A0A6N4QX34-F1
#
_entry.id   AF-A0A6N4QX34-F1
#
_cell.length_a   1.000
_cell.length_b   1.000
_cell.length_c   1.000
_cell.angle_alpha   90.00
_cell.angle_beta   90.00
_cell.angle_gamma   90.00
#
_symmetry.space_group_name_H-M   'P 1'
#
loop_
_entity.id
_entity.type
_entity.pdbx_description
1 polymer ?
#
loop_
_entity_poly.entity_id
_entity_poly.type
_entity_poly.pdbx_seq_one_letter_code
_entity_poly.pdbx_strand_id
1 'polypeptide(L)'
;MLERALEFLGLNPDFSEEDLKNRFYFLSKKYHPDTGEFSSDSLFKELIEYRDVLSAYLEQKIFKKTNVSSAATSSQSKTSKDAEYSLYKQAREIYDSAIHEYYKLTDGNPIFLKGEENPALRKLRHSLEISKSGFETLIASYPQSIWVADAKDTLHKIDVWFKAP
;
A
#
# COMPACT_ATOMS: atom_id res chain seq x y z
N MET A 1 -24.17 -2.56 9.13
CA MET A 1 -23.29 -3.20 8.12
C MET A 1 -22.20 -4.03 8.77
N LEU A 2 -21.46 -3.49 9.76
CA LEU A 2 -20.40 -4.22 10.47
C LEU A 2 -20.86 -5.54 11.13
N GLU A 3 -21.98 -5.52 11.87
CA GLU A 3 -22.51 -6.73 12.53
C GLU A 3 -22.85 -7.84 11.53
N ARG A 4 -23.45 -7.49 10.39
CA ARG A 4 -23.73 -8.44 9.30
C ARG A 4 -22.45 -9.01 8.70
N ALA A 5 -21.40 -8.20 8.55
CA ALA A 5 -20.11 -8.65 8.06
C ALA A 5 -19.44 -9.63 9.06
N LEU A 6 -19.52 -9.35 10.37
CA LEU A 6 -19.04 -10.24 11.42
C LEU A 6 -19.77 -11.57 11.42
N GLU A 7 -21.10 -11.55 11.33
CA GLU A 7 -21.94 -12.75 11.26
C GLU A 7 -21.64 -13.56 10.00
N PHE A 8 -21.52 -12.90 8.84
CA PHE A 8 -21.25 -13.57 7.57
C PHE A 8 -19.89 -14.28 7.55
N LEU A 9 -18.84 -13.65 8.11
CA LEU A 9 -17.52 -14.25 8.21
C LEU A 9 -17.36 -15.16 9.44
N GLY A 10 -18.35 -15.20 10.34
CA GLY A 10 -18.29 -15.95 11.59
C GLY A 10 -17.17 -15.46 12.52
N LEU A 11 -16.99 -14.14 12.59
CA LEU A 11 -15.95 -13.46 13.36
C LEU A 11 -16.55 -12.81 14.61
N ASN A 12 -15.80 -12.87 15.72
CA ASN A 12 -16.15 -12.15 16.93
C ASN A 12 -15.81 -10.66 16.80
N PRO A 13 -16.44 -9.73 17.55
CA PRO A 13 -16.13 -8.29 17.50
C PRO A 13 -14.67 -7.94 17.85
N ASP A 14 -13.97 -8.83 18.54
CA ASP A 14 -12.55 -8.71 18.90
C ASP A 14 -11.59 -9.49 17.98
N PHE A 15 -12.05 -9.81 16.77
CA PHE A 15 -11.22 -10.48 15.76
C PHE A 15 -9.94 -9.70 15.42
N SER A 16 -8.90 -10.45 15.05
CA SER A 16 -7.64 -9.92 14.53
C SER A 16 -7.61 -9.87 12.99
N GLU A 17 -6.63 -9.17 12.43
CA GLU A 17 -6.40 -9.15 10.97
C GLU A 17 -6.11 -10.56 10.42
N GLU A 18 -5.42 -11.39 11.20
CA GLU A 18 -5.13 -12.78 10.85
C GLU A 18 -6.42 -13.62 10.80
N ASP A 19 -7.34 -13.43 11.75
CA ASP A 19 -8.64 -14.10 11.74
C ASP A 19 -9.46 -13.71 10.51
N LEU A 20 -9.48 -12.41 10.16
CA LEU A 20 -10.14 -11.91 8.96
C LEU A 20 -9.57 -12.57 7.70
N LYS A 21 -8.24 -12.60 7.57
CA LYS A 21 -7.55 -13.18 6.42
C LYS A 21 -7.82 -14.68 6.29
N ASN A 22 -7.77 -15.41 7.40
CA ASN A 22 -7.99 -16.85 7.42
C ASN A 22 -9.44 -17.21 7.10
N ARG A 23 -10.42 -16.50 7.68
CA ARG A 23 -11.84 -16.71 7.38
C ARG A 23 -12.18 -16.33 5.94
N PHE A 24 -11.65 -15.21 5.47
CA PHE A 24 -11.84 -14.77 4.09
C PHE A 24 -11.28 -15.78 3.09
N TYR A 25 -10.06 -16.30 3.31
CA TYR A 25 -9.47 -17.32 2.44
C TYR A 25 -10.30 -18.61 2.39
N PHE A 26 -10.78 -19.07 3.55
CA PHE A 26 -11.64 -20.25 3.66
C PHE A 26 -12.95 -20.06 2.89
N LEU A 27 -13.65 -18.93 3.10
CA LEU A 27 -14.91 -18.65 2.43
C LEU A 27 -14.73 -18.32 0.95
N SER A 28 -13.61 -17.72 0.56
CA SER A 28 -13.30 -17.43 -0.84
C SER A 28 -13.20 -18.71 -1.65
N LYS A 29 -12.55 -19.76 -1.11
CA LYS A 29 -12.53 -21.08 -1.76
C LYS A 29 -13.92 -21.70 -1.86
N LYS A 30 -14.77 -21.46 -0.86
CA LYS A 30 -16.12 -22.05 -0.80
C LYS A 30 -17.09 -21.38 -1.77
N TYR A 31 -16.99 -20.06 -1.93
CA TYR A 31 -17.90 -19.24 -2.72
C TYR A 31 -17.30 -18.79 -4.06
N HIS A 32 -16.09 -19.26 -4.42
CA HIS A 32 -15.47 -18.88 -5.68
C HIS A 32 -16.37 -19.26 -6.86
N PRO A 33 -16.63 -18.37 -7.82
CA PRO A 33 -17.51 -18.66 -8.95
C PRO A 33 -17.02 -19.84 -9.80
N ASP A 34 -15.70 -19.99 -9.96
CA ASP A 34 -15.11 -21.06 -10.78
C ASP A 34 -14.82 -22.38 -10.05
N THR A 35 -14.65 -22.34 -8.72
CA THR A 35 -14.10 -23.49 -7.95
C THR A 35 -14.88 -23.82 -6.67
N GLY A 36 -15.91 -23.02 -6.35
CA GLY A 36 -16.68 -23.11 -5.13
C GLY A 36 -17.80 -24.13 -5.18
N GLU A 37 -18.36 -24.40 -3.99
CA GLU A 37 -19.50 -25.30 -3.78
C GLU A 37 -20.84 -24.67 -4.22
N PHE A 38 -20.86 -23.34 -4.36
CA PHE A 38 -22.04 -22.56 -4.72
C PHE A 38 -21.77 -21.80 -6.02
N SER A 39 -22.64 -21.96 -7.02
CA SER A 39 -22.55 -21.26 -8.31
C SER A 39 -23.03 -19.80 -8.27
N SER A 40 -23.12 -19.20 -7.08
CA SER A 40 -23.68 -17.85 -6.90
C SER A 40 -22.57 -16.81 -6.78
N ASP A 41 -22.30 -16.12 -7.89
CA ASP A 41 -21.39 -14.97 -7.98
C ASP A 41 -21.75 -13.86 -6.97
N SER A 42 -23.03 -13.75 -6.61
CA SER A 42 -23.51 -12.79 -5.61
C SER A 42 -22.91 -13.01 -4.23
N LEU A 43 -22.71 -14.26 -3.79
CA LEU A 43 -22.14 -14.56 -2.48
C LEU A 43 -20.66 -14.21 -2.38
N PHE A 44 -19.93 -14.35 -3.50
CA PHE A 44 -18.53 -13.94 -3.55
C PHE A 44 -18.40 -12.42 -3.49
N LYS A 45 -19.26 -11.68 -4.19
CA LYS A 45 -19.29 -10.21 -4.13
C LYS A 45 -19.62 -9.70 -2.73
N GLU A 46 -20.61 -10.30 -2.06
CA GLU A 46 -20.94 -9.98 -0.66
C GLU A 46 -19.76 -10.29 0.28
N LEU A 47 -19.04 -11.39 0.07
CA LEU A 47 -17.84 -11.72 0.85
C LEU A 47 -16.74 -10.63 0.72
N ILE A 48 -16.51 -10.12 -0.50
CA ILE A 48 -15.54 -9.04 -0.74
C ILE A 48 -15.98 -7.76 -0.05
N GLU A 49 -17.25 -7.37 -0.21
CA GLU A 49 -17.81 -6.17 0.42
C GLU A 49 -17.66 -6.22 1.95
N TYR A 50 -17.99 -7.35 2.57
CA TYR A 50 -17.87 -7.53 4.01
C TYR A 50 -16.41 -7.57 4.49
N ARG A 51 -15.49 -8.12 3.71
CA ARG A 51 -14.05 -8.07 4.00
C ARG A 51 -13.56 -6.62 4.03
N ASP A 52 -14.02 -5.77 3.12
CA ASP A 52 -13.60 -4.36 3.07
C ASP A 52 -14.17 -3.55 4.24
N VAL A 53 -15.43 -3.79 4.62
CA VAL A 53 -16.04 -3.19 5.82
C VAL A 53 -15.27 -3.56 7.09
N LEU A 54 -14.89 -4.84 7.24
CA LEU A 54 -14.15 -5.32 8.41
C LEU A 54 -12.70 -4.81 8.43
N SER A 55 -12.07 -4.69 7.26
CA SER A 55 -10.72 -4.10 7.14
C SER A 55 -10.73 -2.63 7.55
N ALA A 56 -11.68 -1.85 7.05
CA ALA A 56 -11.85 -0.44 7.44
C ALA A 56 -12.15 -0.29 8.94
N TYR A 57 -12.91 -1.21 9.53
CA TYR A 57 -13.15 -1.23 10.98
C TYR A 57 -11.87 -1.47 11.79
N LEU A 58 -11.01 -2.41 11.36
CA LEU A 58 -9.71 -2.66 12.01
C LEU A 58 -8.80 -1.43 11.91
N GLU A 59 -8.72 -0.79 10.75
CA GLU A 59 -7.94 0.45 10.56
C GLU A 59 -8.43 1.57 11.49
N GLN A 60 -9.75 1.76 11.61
CA GLN A 60 -10.33 2.72 12.54
C GLN A 60 -10.10 2.36 14.01
N LYS A 61 -10.16 1.07 14.38
CA LYS A 61 -9.88 0.58 15.74
C LYS A 61 -8.42 0.84 16.12
N ILE A 62 -7.49 0.62 15.19
CA ILE A 62 -6.07 0.93 15.35
C ILE A 62 -5.87 2.44 15.53
N PHE A 63 -6.48 3.25 14.66
CA PHE A 63 -6.37 4.71 14.70
C PHE A 63 -7.00 5.35 15.96
N LYS A 64 -8.09 4.77 16.49
CA LYS A 64 -8.69 5.19 17.76
C LYS A 64 -7.84 4.76 18.96
N LYS A 65 -7.29 3.55 18.93
CA LYS A 65 -6.39 3.05 19.99
C LYS A 65 -5.11 3.89 20.08
N THR A 66 -4.54 4.31 18.95
CA THR A 66 -3.37 5.20 18.94
C THR A 66 -3.70 6.60 19.49
N ASN A 67 -4.89 7.15 19.24
CA ASN A 67 -5.29 8.46 19.79
C ASN A 67 -5.61 8.46 21.29
N VAL A 68 -6.08 7.34 21.86
CA VAL A 68 -6.42 7.23 23.30
C VAL A 68 -5.20 6.83 24.15
N SER A 69 -4.19 6.18 23.56
CA SER A 69 -2.98 5.72 24.27
C SER A 69 -1.83 6.75 24.33
N SER A 70 -2.04 7.99 23.88
CA SER A 70 -1.05 9.08 23.96
C SER A 70 -0.76 9.59 25.40
N ALA A 71 -1.26 8.91 26.43
CA ALA A 71 -1.04 9.24 27.83
C ALA A 71 -0.74 8.02 28.71
N ALA A 72 0.15 7.10 28.30
CA ALA A 72 0.90 6.22 29.23
C ALA A 72 1.95 5.37 28.49
N THR A 73 3.20 5.82 28.56
CA THR A 73 4.43 5.03 28.78
C THR A 73 4.53 3.61 28.19
N SER A 74 5.12 3.51 26.99
CA SER A 74 6.12 2.46 26.63
C SER A 74 6.83 2.82 25.30
N SER A 75 7.52 3.94 25.34
CA SER A 75 8.52 4.43 24.38
C SER A 75 9.67 3.41 24.30
N GLN A 76 10.07 2.85 23.16
CA GLN A 76 10.79 3.58 22.10
C GLN A 76 10.97 2.80 20.77
N SER A 77 10.39 1.60 20.56
CA SER A 77 10.75 0.75 19.40
C SER A 77 9.64 0.40 18.39
N LYS A 78 8.36 0.62 18.71
CA LYS A 78 7.24 0.31 17.79
C LYS A 78 6.92 1.48 16.85
N THR A 79 6.92 2.70 17.37
CA THR A 79 6.62 3.91 16.59
C THR A 79 7.66 4.20 15.51
N SER A 80 8.92 3.84 15.73
CA SER A 80 10.00 4.03 14.76
C SER A 80 9.94 3.05 13.59
N LYS A 81 9.57 1.78 13.85
CA LYS A 81 9.38 0.78 12.79
C LYS A 81 8.15 1.06 11.93
N ASP A 82 7.08 1.56 12.54
CA ASP A 82 5.89 1.97 11.81
C ASP A 82 6.16 3.25 10.99
N ALA A 83 6.97 4.17 11.52
CA ALA A 83 7.38 5.39 10.83
C ALA A 83 8.35 5.13 9.65
N GLU A 84 9.37 4.29 9.82
CA GLU A 84 10.29 3.93 8.74
C GLU A 84 9.55 3.22 7.59
N TYR A 85 8.63 2.30 7.93
CA TYR A 85 7.84 1.58 6.93
C TYR A 85 6.87 2.50 6.21
N SER A 86 6.22 3.42 6.93
CA SER A 86 5.30 4.39 6.33
C SER A 86 6.01 5.33 5.35
N LEU A 87 7.20 5.83 5.72
CA LEU A 87 8.04 6.66 4.84
C LEU A 87 8.47 5.90 3.59
N TYR A 88 8.95 4.67 3.76
CA TYR A 88 9.33 3.80 2.65
C TYR A 88 8.14 3.53 1.73
N LYS A 89 7.01 3.09 2.29
CA LYS A 89 5.80 2.73 1.56
C LYS A 89 5.28 3.90 0.74
N GLN A 90 5.19 5.09 1.35
CA GLN A 90 4.73 6.28 0.65
C GLN A 90 5.66 6.65 -0.53
N ALA A 91 6.97 6.67 -0.31
CA ALA A 91 7.94 6.94 -1.38
C ALA A 91 7.85 5.92 -2.51
N ARG A 92 7.61 4.65 -2.17
CA ARG A 92 7.50 3.55 -3.14
C ARG A 92 6.20 3.60 -3.94
N GLU A 93 5.07 3.87 -3.31
CA GLU A 93 3.78 4.03 -4.00
C GLU A 93 3.83 5.17 -5.01
N ILE A 94 4.49 6.29 -4.67
CA ILE A 94 4.69 7.41 -5.59
C ILE A 94 5.56 6.98 -6.78
N TYR A 95 6.66 6.27 -6.53
CA TYR A 95 7.52 5.74 -7.60
C TYR A 95 6.74 4.81 -8.55
N ASP A 96 6.08 3.79 -8.00
CA ASP A 96 5.38 2.78 -8.81
C ASP A 96 4.22 3.42 -9.60
N SER A 97 3.48 4.34 -8.97
CA SER A 97 2.41 5.10 -9.62
C SER A 97 2.92 6.00 -10.75
N ALA A 98 4.03 6.72 -10.52
CA ALA A 98 4.62 7.61 -11.52
C ALA A 98 5.12 6.84 -12.75
N ILE A 99 5.79 5.71 -12.54
CA ILE A 99 6.28 4.84 -13.62
C ILE A 99 5.10 4.24 -14.39
N HIS A 100 4.10 3.71 -13.69
CA HIS A 100 2.91 3.15 -14.32
C HIS A 100 2.16 4.18 -15.16
N GLU A 101 1.94 5.39 -14.62
CA GLU A 101 1.26 6.46 -15.33
C GLU A 101 2.02 6.90 -16.58
N TYR A 102 3.34 7.02 -16.49
CA TYR A 102 4.17 7.36 -17.65
C TYR A 102 4.00 6.34 -18.76
N TYR A 103 4.21 5.04 -18.49
CA TYR A 103 4.07 4.00 -19.51
C TYR A 103 2.66 3.88 -20.08
N LYS A 104 1.64 4.17 -19.27
CA LYS A 104 0.25 4.24 -19.74
C LYS A 104 0.02 5.40 -20.71
N LEU A 105 0.59 6.57 -20.42
CA LEU A 105 0.47 7.75 -21.30
C LEU A 105 1.27 7.59 -22.59
N THR A 106 2.34 6.79 -22.58
CA THR A 106 3.21 6.60 -23.72
C THR A 106 2.93 5.34 -24.53
N ASP A 107 1.88 4.58 -24.18
CA ASP A 107 1.52 3.28 -24.78
C ASP A 107 2.72 2.31 -24.85
N GLY A 108 3.54 2.29 -23.79
CA GLY A 108 4.75 1.47 -23.72
C GLY A 108 5.92 1.94 -24.60
N ASN A 109 5.74 2.93 -25.47
CA ASN A 109 6.84 3.52 -26.24
C ASN A 109 7.58 4.55 -25.36
N PRO A 110 8.89 4.39 -25.06
CA PRO A 110 9.64 5.43 -24.38
C PRO A 110 9.74 6.67 -25.29
N ILE A 111 8.86 7.66 -25.07
CA ILE A 111 8.82 8.89 -25.85
C ILE A 111 10.12 9.64 -25.65
N PHE A 112 10.74 10.00 -26.79
CA PHE A 112 11.95 10.80 -26.95
C PHE A 112 12.34 11.65 -25.72
N LEU A 113 13.60 11.49 -25.32
CA LEU A 113 14.26 12.10 -24.15
C LEU A 113 14.43 13.64 -24.23
N LYS A 114 13.62 14.37 -25.01
CA LYS A 114 13.59 15.84 -25.00
C LYS A 114 12.61 16.32 -23.92
N GLY A 115 13.16 16.59 -22.73
CA GLY A 115 12.40 16.92 -21.52
C GLY A 115 11.46 18.13 -21.60
N GLU A 116 11.74 19.12 -22.44
CA GLU A 116 10.89 20.31 -22.63
C GLU A 116 9.63 20.01 -23.47
N GLU A 117 9.75 19.13 -24.47
CA GLU A 117 8.70 18.85 -25.45
C GLU A 117 7.75 17.73 -25.00
N ASN A 118 8.10 16.98 -23.95
CA ASN A 118 7.34 15.84 -23.46
C ASN A 118 6.63 16.13 -22.11
N PRO A 119 5.33 16.48 -22.12
CA PRO A 119 4.58 16.74 -20.89
C PRO A 119 4.50 15.50 -19.96
N ALA A 120 4.46 14.29 -20.51
CA ALA A 120 4.44 13.06 -19.72
C ALA A 120 5.77 12.85 -18.98
N LEU A 121 6.91 13.14 -19.62
CA LEU A 121 8.23 13.05 -18.98
C LEU A 121 8.42 14.12 -17.91
N ARG A 122 7.91 15.35 -18.11
CA ARG A 122 7.93 16.39 -17.07
C ARG A 122 7.11 15.96 -15.85
N LYS A 123 5.91 15.42 -16.06
CA LYS A 123 5.08 14.89 -14.98
C LYS A 123 5.78 13.74 -14.25
N LEU A 124 6.36 12.79 -14.99
CA LEU A 124 7.14 11.70 -14.42
C LEU A 124 8.26 12.24 -13.52
N ARG A 125 9.12 13.12 -14.05
CA ARG A 125 10.25 13.69 -13.31
C ARG A 125 9.81 14.40 -12.04
N HIS A 126 8.72 15.17 -12.10
CA HIS A 126 8.17 15.82 -10.92
C HIS A 126 7.75 14.81 -9.83
N SER A 127 7.02 13.76 -10.20
CA SER A 127 6.63 12.70 -9.26
C SER A 127 7.82 11.90 -8.73
N LEU A 128 8.80 11.62 -9.59
CA LEU A 128 10.03 10.93 -9.18
C LEU A 128 10.88 11.76 -8.22
N GLU A 129 10.88 13.10 -8.34
CA GLU A 129 11.56 14.00 -7.41
C GLU A 129 10.95 13.89 -5.99
N ILE A 130 9.62 13.81 -5.91
CA ILE A 130 8.92 13.62 -4.62
C ILE A 130 9.28 12.26 -4.01
N SER A 131 9.27 11.20 -4.82
CA SER A 131 9.68 9.86 -4.38
C SER A 131 11.13 9.81 -3.91
N LYS A 132 12.04 10.45 -4.68
CA LYS A 132 13.47 10.59 -4.35
C LYS A 132 13.66 11.25 -2.99
N SER A 133 13.02 12.39 -2.76
CA SER A 133 13.06 13.10 -1.47
C SER A 133 12.59 12.21 -0.31
N GLY A 134 11.55 11.39 -0.52
CA GLY A 134 11.06 10.43 0.47
C GLY A 134 12.11 9.35 0.83
N PHE A 135 12.76 8.75 -0.18
CA PHE A 135 13.82 7.77 0.04
C PHE A 135 15.07 8.37 0.68
N GLU A 136 15.48 9.58 0.26
CA GLU A 136 16.60 10.30 0.89
C GLU A 136 16.31 10.61 2.37
N THR A 137 15.07 11.03 2.67
CA THR A 137 14.61 11.26 4.05
C THR A 137 14.65 9.98 4.88
N LEU A 138 14.19 8.85 4.32
CA LEU A 138 14.26 7.54 4.96
C LEU A 138 15.71 7.16 5.29
N ILE A 139 16.64 7.31 4.34
CA ILE A 139 18.05 6.95 4.53
C ILE A 139 18.71 7.86 5.58
N ALA A 140 18.42 9.16 5.55
CA ALA A 140 18.96 10.12 6.52
C ALA A 140 18.42 9.88 7.94
N SER A 141 17.13 9.57 8.05
CA SER A 141 16.44 9.42 9.35
C SER A 141 16.62 8.03 9.96
N TYR A 142 16.76 6.99 9.13
CA TYR A 142 16.80 5.58 9.53
C TYR A 142 17.88 4.80 8.76
N PRO A 143 19.18 5.14 8.92
CA PRO A 143 20.26 4.54 8.13
C PRO A 143 20.46 3.03 8.36
N GLN A 144 19.93 2.48 9.44
CA GLN A 144 19.97 1.05 9.78
C GLN A 144 18.67 0.30 9.41
N SER A 145 17.73 0.96 8.74
CA SER A 145 16.48 0.33 8.33
C SER A 145 16.72 -0.77 7.29
N ILE A 146 15.93 -1.85 7.35
CA ILE A 146 15.97 -2.94 6.37
C ILE A 146 15.62 -2.45 4.94
N TRP A 147 14.91 -1.32 4.85
CA TRP A 147 14.46 -0.73 3.60
C TRP A 147 15.53 0.13 2.91
N VAL A 148 16.63 0.47 3.58
CA VAL A 148 17.69 1.33 3.02
C VAL A 148 18.33 0.74 1.77
N ALA A 149 18.50 -0.59 1.72
CA ALA A 149 19.07 -1.25 0.56
C ALA A 149 18.19 -1.07 -0.69
N ASP A 150 16.89 -1.40 -0.60
CA ASP A 150 15.94 -1.19 -1.71
C ASP A 150 15.76 0.29 -2.06
N ALA A 151 15.74 1.17 -1.05
CA ALA A 151 15.66 2.62 -1.27
C ALA A 151 16.85 3.13 -2.10
N LYS A 152 18.08 2.68 -1.81
CA LYS A 152 19.27 3.01 -2.61
C LYS A 152 19.15 2.47 -4.03
N ASP A 153 18.75 1.22 -4.21
CA ASP A 153 18.57 0.64 -5.55
C ASP A 153 17.51 1.39 -6.37
N THR A 154 16.43 1.81 -5.70
CA THR A 154 15.36 2.61 -6.32
C THR A 154 15.85 4.00 -6.69
N LEU A 155 16.64 4.67 -5.85
CA LEU A 155 17.27 5.96 -6.18
C LEU A 155 18.14 5.87 -7.44
N HIS A 156 18.94 4.80 -7.59
CA HIS A 156 19.72 4.60 -8.81
C HIS A 156 18.85 4.46 -10.07
N LYS A 157 17.69 3.80 -9.96
CA LYS A 157 16.71 3.71 -11.06
C LYS A 157 16.07 5.07 -11.36
N ILE A 158 15.77 5.85 -10.33
CA ILE A 158 15.23 7.20 -10.47
C ILE A 158 16.21 8.09 -11.25
N ASP A 159 17.50 8.07 -10.91
CA ASP A 159 18.52 8.92 -11.53
C ASP A 159 18.64 8.72 -13.05
N VAL A 160 18.31 7.54 -13.58
CA VAL A 160 18.27 7.27 -15.03
C VAL A 160 17.32 8.22 -15.75
N TRP A 161 16.20 8.61 -15.12
CA TRP A 161 15.19 9.48 -15.72
C TRP A 161 15.60 10.96 -15.77
N PHE A 162 16.62 11.34 -15.00
CA PHE A 162 17.14 12.72 -14.93
C PHE A 162 18.40 12.92 -15.77
N LYS A 163 19.07 11.85 -16.18
CA LYS A 163 20.18 11.94 -17.14
C LYS A 163 19.65 12.47 -18.46
N ALA A 164 20.26 13.54 -18.96
CA ALA A 164 20.02 14.00 -20.32
C ALA A 164 20.56 12.95 -21.31
N PRO A 165 19.90 12.73 -22.45
CA PRO A 165 20.50 12.03 -23.59
C PRO A 165 21.73 12.77 -24.12
#